data_AF-A0A971Z3R1-F1
#
_entry.id   AF-A0A971Z3R1-F1
#
_cell.length_a   1.000
_cell.length_b   1.000
_cell.length_c   1.000
_cell.angle_alpha   90.00
_cell.angle_beta   90.00
_cell.angle_gamma   90.00
#
_symmetry.space_group_name_H-M   'P 1'
#
loop_
_entity.id
_entity.type
_entity.pdbx_description
1 polymer ?
#
loop_
_entity_poly.entity_id
_entity_poly.type
_entity_poly.pdbx_seq_one_letter_code
_entity_poly.pdbx_strand_id
1 'polypeptide(L)'
;AALLGLDSRVATFAVQRDINRFPSEPLMAVLPGVALQELWSLLGVAEKALFVVSVFVVLTGLVGMLTAILASLNERRREMAILRSVGARPRHIFTLLLLEAFGLALAGVLLGLGLMYLALWLAQPLILSQYGLFIPITAPGRWDWTLLGAILLAAIVMGAVPAWRAYRQSLIDGLSIRT
;
A
#
# COMPACT_ATOMS: atom_id res chain seq x y z
N ALA A 1 -34.86 12.51 21.12
CA ALA A 1 -34.27 11.18 21.32
C ALA A 1 -33.97 11.01 22.80
N ALA A 2 -34.30 9.88 23.40
CA ALA A 2 -34.01 9.56 24.80
C ALA A 2 -33.17 8.28 24.85
N LEU A 3 -32.16 8.25 25.72
CA LEU A 3 -31.34 7.05 25.96
C LEU A 3 -31.95 6.28 27.12
N LEU A 4 -32.31 5.01 26.87
CA LEU A 4 -32.88 4.10 27.87
C LEU A 4 -31.82 3.05 28.24
N GLY A 5 -31.34 3.09 29.48
CA GLY A 5 -30.48 2.04 30.04
C GLY A 5 -31.32 0.87 30.51
N LEU A 6 -30.95 -0.36 30.12
CA LEU A 6 -31.62 -1.60 30.54
C LEU A 6 -30.59 -2.51 31.18
N ASP A 7 -30.94 -3.12 32.33
CA ASP A 7 -30.04 -3.98 33.10
C ASP A 7 -29.80 -5.36 32.45
N SER A 8 -30.65 -5.76 31.50
CA SER A 8 -30.57 -7.06 30.82
C SER A 8 -30.49 -6.92 29.30
N ARG A 9 -29.46 -7.53 28.70
CA ARG A 9 -29.24 -7.55 27.24
C ARG A 9 -30.40 -8.22 26.47
N VAL A 10 -31.09 -9.17 27.10
CA VAL A 10 -32.23 -9.87 26.49
C VAL A 10 -33.47 -8.99 26.49
N ALA A 11 -33.68 -8.22 27.56
CA ALA A 11 -34.78 -7.27 27.66
C ALA A 11 -34.67 -6.15 26.61
N THR A 12 -33.45 -5.79 26.21
CA THR A 12 -33.17 -4.80 25.16
C THR A 12 -33.85 -5.11 23.82
N PHE A 13 -33.80 -6.37 23.38
CA PHE A 13 -34.43 -6.78 22.12
C PHE A 13 -35.96 -6.86 22.21
N ALA A 14 -36.49 -7.21 23.40
CA ALA A 14 -37.93 -7.23 23.65
C ALA A 14 -38.50 -5.80 23.64
N VAL A 15 -37.90 -4.90 24.41
CA VAL A 15 -38.29 -3.47 24.47
C VAL A 15 -38.15 -2.79 23.11
N GLN A 16 -37.07 -3.09 22.35
CA GLN A 16 -36.92 -2.57 20.99
C GLN A 16 -38.09 -2.99 20.08
N ARG A 17 -38.49 -4.27 20.15
CA ARG A 17 -39.60 -4.81 19.36
C ARG A 17 -40.93 -4.21 19.77
N ASP A 18 -41.18 -4.05 21.07
CA ASP A 18 -42.44 -3.52 21.60
C ASP A 18 -42.60 -2.04 21.23
N ILE A 19 -41.53 -1.24 21.31
CA ILE A 19 -41.52 0.16 20.88
C ILE A 19 -41.73 0.26 19.36
N ASN A 20 -41.04 -0.56 18.56
CA ASN A 20 -41.17 -0.54 17.10
C ASN A 20 -42.55 -1.02 16.60
N ARG A 21 -43.31 -1.76 17.42
CA ARG A 21 -44.65 -2.26 17.08
C ARG A 21 -45.77 -1.48 17.76
N PHE A 22 -45.45 -0.37 18.42
CA PHE A 22 -46.43 0.42 19.15
C PHE A 22 -47.42 1.07 18.15
N PRO A 23 -48.71 0.73 18.20
CA PRO A 23 -49.66 1.10 17.14
C PRO A 23 -50.16 2.54 17.22
N SER A 24 -50.10 3.16 18.40
CA SER A 24 -50.64 4.51 18.65
C SER A 24 -49.67 5.62 18.26
N GLU A 25 -48.36 5.37 18.25
CA GLU A 25 -47.34 6.36 17.90
C GLU A 25 -46.21 5.69 17.11
N PRO A 26 -45.79 6.24 15.94
CA PRO A 26 -44.70 5.68 15.15
C PRO A 26 -43.35 5.98 15.83
N LEU A 27 -42.98 5.14 16.78
CA LEU A 27 -41.71 5.20 17.50
C LEU A 27 -40.71 4.22 16.88
N MET A 28 -39.43 4.62 16.89
CA MET A 28 -38.33 3.77 16.45
C MET A 28 -37.30 3.62 17.55
N ALA A 29 -37.11 2.39 18.00
CA ALA A 29 -36.05 2.00 18.90
C ALA A 29 -34.88 1.41 18.10
N VAL A 30 -33.72 2.06 18.21
CA VAL A 30 -32.46 1.62 17.62
C VAL A 30 -31.50 1.30 18.75
N LEU A 31 -30.75 0.21 18.61
CA LEU A 31 -29.67 -0.15 19.53
C LEU A 31 -28.39 0.51 19.02
N PRO A 32 -27.92 1.62 19.61
CA PRO A 32 -26.79 2.37 19.07
C PRO A 32 -25.53 1.51 18.99
N GLY A 33 -25.32 0.58 19.93
CA GLY A 33 -24.19 -0.36 19.90
C GLY A 33 -24.23 -1.32 18.71
N VAL A 34 -25.40 -1.86 18.38
CA VAL A 34 -25.56 -2.78 17.23
C VAL A 34 -25.44 -2.00 15.92
N ALA A 35 -26.07 -0.83 15.82
CA ALA A 35 -25.98 0.03 14.65
C ALA A 35 -24.54 0.49 14.38
N LEU A 36 -23.79 0.88 15.41
CA LEU A 36 -22.37 1.21 15.28
C LEU A 36 -21.56 -0.01 14.86
N GLN A 37 -21.79 -1.19 15.45
CA GLN A 37 -21.09 -2.42 15.08
C GLN A 37 -21.34 -2.79 13.61
N GLU A 38 -22.57 -2.61 13.12
CA GLU A 38 -22.93 -2.87 11.73
C GLU A 38 -22.22 -1.88 10.79
N LEU A 39 -22.20 -0.58 11.13
CA LEU A 39 -21.43 0.42 10.39
C LEU A 39 -19.93 0.07 10.34
N TRP A 40 -19.33 -0.30 11.48
CA TRP A 40 -17.92 -0.72 11.54
C TRP A 40 -17.66 -1.99 10.73
N SER A 41 -18.60 -2.94 10.70
CA SER A 41 -18.48 -4.15 9.90
C SER A 41 -18.48 -3.84 8.40
N LEU A 42 -19.38 -2.95 7.95
CA LEU A 42 -19.44 -2.53 6.55
C LEU A 42 -18.16 -1.78 6.14
N LEU A 43 -17.68 -0.87 7.00
CA LEU A 43 -16.41 -0.18 6.80
C LEU A 43 -15.23 -1.17 6.73
N GLY A 44 -15.19 -2.17 7.61
CA GLY A 44 -14.13 -3.18 7.63
C GLY A 44 -14.10 -4.05 6.37
N VAL A 45 -15.25 -4.33 5.74
CA VAL A 45 -15.31 -5.03 4.45
C VAL A 45 -14.75 -4.15 3.33
N ALA A 46 -15.15 -2.87 3.29
CA ALA A 46 -14.65 -1.91 2.31
C ALA A 46 -13.13 -1.69 2.45
N GLU A 47 -12.63 -1.54 3.67
CA GLU A 47 -11.20 -1.42 3.97
C GLU A 47 -10.41 -2.63 3.46
N LYS A 48 -10.88 -3.85 3.76
CA LYS A 48 -10.24 -5.08 3.26
C LYS A 48 -10.23 -5.17 1.74
N ALA A 49 -11.33 -4.79 1.09
CA ALA A 49 -11.41 -4.79 -0.37
C ALA A 49 -10.38 -3.81 -0.98
N LEU A 50 -10.31 -2.59 -0.44
CA LEU A 50 -9.33 -1.59 -0.87
C LEU A 50 -7.89 -2.07 -0.63
N PHE A 51 -7.63 -2.70 0.52
CA PHE A 51 -6.31 -3.25 0.84
C PHE A 51 -5.87 -4.31 -0.19
N VAL A 52 -6.77 -5.23 -0.57
CA VAL A 52 -6.47 -6.23 -1.61
C VAL A 52 -6.13 -5.56 -2.94
N VAL A 53 -6.89 -4.55 -3.34
CA VAL A 53 -6.60 -3.77 -4.56
C VAL A 53 -5.24 -3.09 -4.45
N SER A 54 -4.91 -2.48 -3.31
CA SER A 54 -3.60 -1.85 -3.08
C SER A 54 -2.46 -2.86 -3.21
N VAL A 55 -2.62 -4.09 -2.71
CA VAL A 55 -1.62 -5.16 -2.89
C VAL A 55 -1.38 -5.45 -4.37
N PHE A 56 -2.44 -5.57 -5.17
CA PHE A 56 -2.30 -5.77 -6.62
C PHE A 56 -1.61 -4.59 -7.31
N VAL A 57 -1.93 -3.34 -6.94
CA VAL A 57 -1.27 -2.15 -7.48
C VAL A 57 0.22 -2.13 -7.15
N VAL A 58 0.60 -2.51 -5.93
CA VAL A 58 2.02 -2.63 -5.57
C VAL A 58 2.70 -3.72 -6.39
N LEU A 59 2.06 -4.90 -6.54
CA LEU A 59 2.62 -5.99 -7.34
C LEU A 59 2.82 -5.60 -8.80
N THR A 60 1.85 -4.93 -9.43
CA THR A 60 1.99 -4.47 -10.82
C THR A 60 3.08 -3.40 -10.95
N GLY A 61 3.18 -2.48 -9.99
CA GLY A 61 4.27 -1.50 -9.93
C GLY A 61 5.66 -2.16 -9.80
N LEU A 62 5.79 -3.18 -8.94
CA LEU A 62 7.04 -3.94 -8.77
C LEU A 62 7.43 -4.70 -10.05
N VAL A 63 6.45 -5.30 -10.74
CA VAL A 63 6.69 -5.95 -12.03
C VAL A 63 7.10 -4.92 -13.08
N GLY A 64 6.44 -3.76 -13.15
CA GLY A 64 6.81 -2.67 -14.06
C GLY A 64 8.23 -2.15 -13.81
N MET A 65 8.62 -2.01 -12.55
CA MET A 65 9.99 -1.67 -12.16
C MET A 65 10.99 -2.74 -12.62
N LEU A 66 10.69 -4.02 -12.38
CA LEU A 66 11.54 -5.13 -12.83
C LEU A 66 11.73 -5.12 -14.35
N THR A 67 10.67 -4.89 -15.12
CA THR A 67 10.76 -4.83 -16.59
C THR A 67 11.55 -3.63 -17.06
N ALA A 68 11.38 -2.46 -16.41
CA ALA A 68 12.16 -1.27 -16.72
C ALA A 68 13.66 -1.48 -16.48
N ILE A 69 14.03 -2.09 -15.35
CA ILE A 69 15.42 -2.43 -15.02
C ILE A 69 15.99 -3.45 -16.02
N LEU A 70 15.23 -4.47 -16.39
CA LEU A 70 15.68 -5.45 -17.39
C LEU A 70 15.87 -4.81 -18.78
N ALA A 71 14.99 -3.89 -19.17
CA ALA A 71 15.13 -3.15 -20.41
C ALA A 71 16.37 -2.25 -20.39
N SER A 72 16.60 -1.50 -19.31
CA SER A 72 17.77 -0.63 -19.17
C SER A 72 19.09 -1.41 -19.20
N LEU A 73 19.12 -2.61 -18.60
CA LEU A 73 20.27 -3.52 -18.67
C LEU A 73 20.60 -3.95 -20.11
N ASN A 74 19.56 -4.26 -20.91
CA ASN A 74 19.74 -4.71 -22.29
C ASN A 74 20.27 -3.58 -23.18
N GLU A 75 19.76 -2.36 -23.00
CA GLU A 75 20.24 -1.17 -23.72
C GLU A 75 21.68 -0.82 -23.36
N ARG A 76 22.02 -0.89 -22.06
CA ARG A 76 23.35 -0.53 -21.52
C ARG A 76 24.35 -1.68 -21.56
N ARG A 77 24.03 -2.81 -22.21
CA ARG A 77 24.90 -3.99 -22.25
C ARG A 77 26.27 -3.70 -22.87
N ARG A 78 26.32 -2.83 -23.88
CA ARG A 78 27.58 -2.38 -24.52
C ARG A 78 28.45 -1.56 -23.56
N GLU A 79 27.85 -0.65 -22.80
CA GLU A 79 28.56 0.16 -21.81
C GLU A 79 29.15 -0.70 -20.69
N MET A 80 28.39 -1.70 -20.22
CA MET A 80 28.87 -2.65 -19.22
C MET A 80 30.03 -3.51 -19.71
N ALA A 81 30.05 -3.87 -21.00
CA ALA A 81 31.18 -4.57 -21.59
C ALA A 81 32.45 -3.70 -21.62
N ILE A 82 32.32 -2.40 -21.91
CA ILE A 82 33.43 -1.43 -21.88
C ILE A 82 33.93 -1.22 -20.44
N LEU A 83 33.03 -1.06 -19.46
CA LEU A 83 33.42 -0.95 -18.04
C LEU A 83 34.23 -2.17 -17.57
N ARG A 84 33.90 -3.35 -18.10
CA ARG A 84 34.65 -4.58 -17.80
C ARG A 84 36.02 -4.63 -18.45
N SER A 85 36.21 -4.10 -19.65
CA SER A 85 37.56 -4.04 -20.25
C SER A 85 38.51 -3.13 -19.48
N VAL A 86 37.96 -2.17 -18.72
CA VAL A 86 38.69 -1.29 -17.79
C VAL A 86 38.86 -1.92 -16.39
N GLY A 87 38.35 -3.13 -16.16
CA GLY A 87 38.56 -3.90 -14.91
C GLY A 87 37.42 -3.85 -13.89
N ALA A 88 36.22 -3.37 -14.27
CA ALA A 88 35.08 -3.36 -13.36
C ALA A 88 34.67 -4.79 -12.93
N ARG A 89 34.64 -5.03 -11.61
CA ARG A 89 34.22 -6.32 -11.03
C ARG A 89 32.69 -6.50 -11.15
N PRO A 90 32.18 -7.73 -11.40
CA PRO A 90 30.74 -8.04 -11.45
C PRO A 90 29.91 -7.56 -10.24
N ARG A 91 30.55 -7.44 -9.06
CA ARG A 91 29.91 -6.91 -7.85
C ARG A 91 29.45 -5.46 -7.99
N HIS A 92 30.16 -4.63 -8.76
CA HIS A 92 29.77 -3.23 -8.98
C HIS A 92 28.46 -3.11 -9.76
N ILE A 93 28.28 -3.97 -10.77
CA ILE A 93 27.03 -4.02 -11.57
C ILE A 93 25.86 -4.43 -10.66
N PHE A 94 26.08 -5.43 -9.80
CA PHE A 94 25.07 -5.88 -8.84
C PHE A 94 24.66 -4.76 -7.86
N THR A 95 25.63 -4.07 -7.26
CA THR A 95 25.35 -2.98 -6.31
C THR A 95 24.70 -1.77 -6.99
N LEU A 96 25.12 -1.44 -8.21
CA LEU A 96 24.52 -0.35 -8.99
C LEU A 96 23.04 -0.62 -9.24
N LEU A 97 22.70 -1.84 -9.67
CA LEU A 97 21.31 -2.19 -9.97
C LEU A 97 20.42 -2.25 -8.73
N LEU A 98 20.97 -2.74 -7.61
CA LEU A 98 20.28 -2.69 -6.33
C LEU A 98 20.01 -1.25 -5.88
N LEU A 99 20.99 -0.36 -6.05
CA LEU A 99 20.84 1.06 -5.69
C LEU A 99 19.81 1.75 -6.59
N GLU A 100 19.77 1.41 -7.88
CA GLU A 100 18.76 1.90 -8.82
C GLU A 100 17.35 1.43 -8.43
N ALA A 101 17.17 0.14 -8.13
CA ALA A 101 15.90 -0.40 -7.65
C ALA A 101 15.45 0.25 -6.34
N PHE A 102 16.36 0.40 -5.37
CA PHE A 102 16.07 1.08 -4.11
C PHE A 102 15.73 2.55 -4.31
N GLY A 103 16.47 3.26 -5.17
CA GLY A 103 16.22 4.66 -5.49
C GLY A 103 14.86 4.90 -6.13
N LEU A 104 14.47 4.04 -7.09
CA LEU A 104 13.15 4.09 -7.72
C LEU A 104 12.03 3.82 -6.70
N ALA A 105 12.20 2.81 -5.85
CA ALA A 105 11.24 2.48 -4.81
C ALA A 105 11.09 3.61 -3.76
N LEU A 106 12.22 4.16 -3.31
CA LEU A 106 12.24 5.26 -2.35
C LEU A 106 11.60 6.53 -2.93
N ALA A 107 11.92 6.89 -4.16
CA ALA A 107 11.29 8.00 -4.85
C ALA A 107 9.78 7.79 -5.00
N GLY A 108 9.35 6.58 -5.38
CA GLY A 108 7.94 6.22 -5.47
C GLY A 108 7.20 6.34 -4.14
N VAL A 109 7.80 5.87 -3.05
CA VAL A 109 7.24 6.00 -1.69
C VAL A 109 7.12 7.47 -1.27
N LEU A 110 8.17 8.26 -1.43
CA LEU A 110 8.18 9.67 -1.06
C LEU A 110 7.15 10.48 -1.87
N LEU A 111 7.09 10.25 -3.19
CA LEU A 111 6.11 10.89 -4.06
C LEU A 111 4.68 10.44 -3.73
N GLY A 112 4.46 9.15 -3.49
CA GLY A 112 3.16 8.60 -3.13
C GLY A 112 2.64 9.19 -1.82
N LEU A 113 3.48 9.27 -0.78
CA LEU A 113 3.14 9.91 0.48
C LEU A 113 2.84 11.40 0.29
N GLY A 114 3.68 12.11 -0.46
CA GLY A 114 3.47 13.53 -0.76
C GLY A 114 2.13 13.78 -1.46
N LEU A 115 1.81 12.98 -2.47
CA LEU A 115 0.54 13.05 -3.20
C LEU A 115 -0.66 12.70 -2.31
N MET A 116 -0.53 11.70 -1.44
CA MET A 116 -1.57 11.34 -0.48
C MET A 116 -1.89 12.51 0.47
N TYR A 117 -0.87 13.10 1.08
CA TYR A 117 -1.05 14.23 2.00
C TYR A 117 -1.59 15.47 1.28
N LEU A 118 -1.11 15.73 0.07
CA LEU A 118 -1.65 16.81 -0.76
C LEU A 118 -3.12 16.58 -1.07
N ALA A 119 -3.50 15.38 -1.51
CA ALA A 119 -4.90 15.05 -1.79
C ALA A 119 -5.79 15.20 -0.55
N LEU A 120 -5.33 14.75 0.62
CA LEU A 120 -6.04 14.93 1.89
C LEU A 120 -6.23 16.41 2.23
N TRP A 121 -5.18 17.22 2.08
CA TRP A 121 -5.24 18.66 2.35
C TRP A 121 -6.25 19.38 1.44
N LEU A 122 -6.32 19.02 0.16
CA LEU A 122 -7.32 19.57 -0.76
C LEU A 122 -8.74 19.06 -0.49
N ALA A 123 -8.89 17.78 -0.13
CA ALA A 123 -10.19 17.15 0.05
C ALA A 123 -10.84 17.47 1.41
N GLN A 124 -10.05 17.72 2.46
CA GLN A 124 -10.54 17.98 3.81
C GLN A 124 -11.64 19.06 3.90
N PRO A 125 -11.51 20.27 3.31
CA PRO A 125 -12.56 21.29 3.39
C PRO A 125 -13.85 20.89 2.66
N LEU A 126 -13.74 20.15 1.55
CA LEU A 126 -14.89 19.64 0.80
C LEU A 126 -15.65 18.56 1.60
N ILE A 127 -14.91 17.65 2.22
CA ILE A 127 -15.49 16.58 3.04
C ILE A 127 -16.16 17.15 4.30
N LEU A 128 -15.52 18.13 4.95
CA LEU A 128 -16.08 18.78 6.13
C LEU A 128 -17.38 19.52 5.80
N SER A 129 -17.42 20.27 4.69
CA SER A 129 -18.59 21.08 4.31
C SER A 129 -19.77 20.25 3.81
N GLN A 130 -19.53 19.16 3.07
CA GLN A 130 -20.61 18.33 2.52
C GLN A 130 -21.07 17.22 3.47
N TYR A 131 -20.15 16.62 4.23
CA TYR A 131 -20.43 15.42 5.03
C TYR A 131 -20.27 15.64 6.53
N GLY A 132 -19.76 16.81 6.97
CA GLY A 132 -19.50 17.09 8.39
C GLY A 132 -18.40 16.22 9.01
N LEU A 133 -17.63 15.50 8.19
CA LEU A 133 -16.60 14.58 8.66
C LEU A 133 -15.24 15.29 8.75
N PHE A 134 -14.70 15.38 9.97
CA PHE A 134 -13.34 15.89 10.19
C PHE A 134 -12.34 14.74 10.12
N ILE A 135 -11.58 14.68 9.02
CA ILE A 135 -10.48 13.73 8.87
C ILE A 135 -9.19 14.44 9.31
N PRO A 136 -8.58 14.05 10.45
CA PRO A 136 -7.36 14.67 10.92
C PRO A 136 -6.17 14.23 10.07
N ILE A 137 -5.37 15.20 9.60
CA ILE A 137 -4.10 14.90 8.94
C ILE A 137 -3.09 14.53 10.03
N THR A 138 -2.83 13.24 10.19
CA THR A 138 -1.90 12.71 11.18
C THR A 138 -0.64 12.17 10.52
N ALA A 139 0.45 12.15 11.28
CA ALA A 139 1.69 11.52 10.84
C ALA A 139 1.49 10.00 10.68
N PRO A 140 2.25 9.33 9.80
CA PRO A 140 2.08 7.90 9.56
C PRO A 140 2.30 7.11 10.85
N GLY A 141 1.38 6.20 11.15
CA GLY A 141 1.44 5.34 12.32
C GLY A 141 2.52 4.27 12.19
N ARG A 142 2.75 3.51 13.28
CA ARG A 142 3.71 2.38 13.26
C ARG A 142 3.38 1.37 12.16
N TRP A 143 2.10 1.10 11.93
CA TRP A 143 1.63 0.18 10.90
C TRP A 143 2.00 0.67 9.49
N ASP A 144 1.78 1.95 9.21
CA ASP A 144 2.11 2.56 7.91
C ASP A 144 3.62 2.48 7.64
N TRP A 145 4.45 2.77 8.64
CA TRP A 145 5.89 2.60 8.53
C TRP A 145 6.31 1.15 8.24
N THR A 146 5.64 0.16 8.85
CA THR A 146 5.91 -1.24 8.56
C THR A 146 5.52 -1.62 7.12
N LEU A 147 4.40 -1.10 6.61
CA LEU A 147 3.98 -1.33 5.23
C LEU A 147 4.95 -0.68 4.22
N LEU A 148 5.34 0.57 4.46
CA LEU A 148 6.34 1.26 3.63
C LEU A 148 7.68 0.53 3.62
N GLY A 149 8.13 0.07 4.79
CA GLY A 149 9.33 -0.76 4.92
C GLY A 149 9.21 -2.08 4.16
N ALA A 150 8.06 -2.75 4.22
CA ALA A 150 7.79 -3.97 3.48
C ALA A 150 7.80 -3.74 1.96
N ILE A 151 7.24 -2.62 1.47
CA ILE A 151 7.27 -2.25 0.05
C ILE A 151 8.71 -2.01 -0.43
N LEU A 152 9.51 -1.28 0.34
CA LEU A 152 10.94 -1.06 0.03
C LEU A 152 11.72 -2.38 0.01
N LEU A 153 11.49 -3.25 1.00
CA LEU A 153 12.11 -4.57 1.03
C LEU A 153 11.71 -5.42 -0.18
N ALA A 154 10.42 -5.41 -0.54
CA ALA A 154 9.92 -6.13 -1.71
C ALA A 154 10.56 -5.60 -3.00
N ALA A 155 10.76 -4.29 -3.13
CA ALA A 155 11.46 -3.70 -4.27
C ALA A 155 12.94 -4.13 -4.35
N ILE A 156 13.64 -4.19 -3.22
CA ILE A 156 15.02 -4.69 -3.16
C ILE A 156 15.06 -6.17 -3.58
N VAL A 157 14.15 -7.00 -3.07
CA VAL A 157 14.08 -8.42 -3.42
C VAL A 157 13.79 -8.60 -4.91
N MET A 158 12.85 -7.83 -5.46
CA MET A 158 12.53 -7.84 -6.89
C MET A 158 13.71 -7.37 -7.74
N GLY A 159 14.43 -6.32 -7.32
CA GLY A 159 15.63 -5.79 -7.99
C GLY A 159 16.85 -6.70 -7.87
N ALA A 160 16.92 -7.55 -6.85
CA ALA A 160 18.00 -8.53 -6.69
C ALA A 160 17.95 -9.63 -7.77
N VAL A 161 16.76 -9.97 -8.28
CA VAL A 161 16.57 -10.98 -9.34
C VAL A 161 17.32 -10.62 -10.64
N PRO A 162 17.11 -9.44 -11.27
CA PRO A 162 17.86 -9.04 -12.46
C PRO A 162 19.34 -8.78 -12.14
N ALA A 163 19.65 -8.27 -10.94
CA ALA A 163 21.03 -8.03 -10.52
C ALA A 163 21.84 -9.33 -10.46
N TRP A 164 21.25 -10.41 -9.93
CA TRP A 164 21.88 -11.73 -9.93
C TRP A 164 22.01 -12.29 -11.35
N ARG A 165 20.99 -12.16 -12.21
CA ARG A 165 21.11 -12.58 -13.61
C ARG A 165 22.26 -11.86 -14.33
N ALA A 166 22.38 -10.55 -14.16
CA ALA A 166 23.46 -9.75 -14.74
C ALA A 166 24.83 -10.18 -14.20
N TYR A 167 24.94 -10.44 -12.89
CA TYR A 167 26.15 -10.97 -12.27
C TYR A 167 26.59 -12.29 -12.91
N ARG A 168 25.67 -13.25 -13.09
CA ARG A 168 25.96 -14.56 -13.70
C ARG A 168 26.39 -14.43 -15.16
N GLN A 169 25.68 -13.63 -15.96
CA GLN A 169 26.01 -13.42 -17.37
C GLN A 169 27.39 -12.78 -17.52
N SER A 170 27.74 -11.82 -16.66
CA SER A 170 29.07 -11.23 -16.67
C SER A 170 30.17 -12.26 -16.35
N LEU A 171 29.96 -13.16 -15.38
CA LEU A 171 30.97 -14.17 -15.04
C LEU A 171 31.24 -15.12 -16.23
N ILE A 172 30.19 -15.50 -16.96
CA ILE A 172 30.27 -16.42 -18.11
C ILE A 172 30.92 -15.75 -19.32
N ASP A 173 30.54 -14.50 -19.64
CA ASP A 173 31.13 -13.74 -20.77
C ASP A 173 32.63 -13.46 -20.57
N GLY A 174 33.15 -13.52 -19.33
CA GLY A 174 34.58 -13.40 -19.06
C GLY A 174 35.42 -14.63 -19.43
N LEU A 175 34.78 -15.77 -19.72
CA LEU A 175 35.45 -17.04 -20.01
C LEU A 175 35.39 -17.44 -21.50
N SER A 176 34.54 -16.81 -22.32
CA SER A 176 34.52 -17.05 -23.76
C SER A 176 35.37 -16.01 -24.49
N ILE A 177 36.65 -16.32 -24.70
CA ILE A 177 37.45 -15.66 -25.73
C ILE A 177 36.80 -16.01 -27.07
N ARG A 178 36.10 -15.08 -27.69
CA ARG A 178 35.71 -15.20 -29.10
C ARG A 178 36.95 -14.89 -29.94
N THR A 179 37.55 -15.93 -30.50
CA THR A 179 38.36 -15.87 -31.71
C THR A 179 37.51 -15.45 -32.90
#